data_AF-A0ABD5DYX1-F1
#
_entry.id   AF-A0ABD5DYX1-F1
#
_cell.length_a   1.000
_cell.length_b   1.000
_cell.length_c   1.000
_cell.angle_alpha   90.00
_cell.angle_beta   90.00
_cell.angle_gamma   90.00
#
_symmetry.space_group_name_H-M   'P 1'
#
loop_
_entity.id
_entity.type
_entity.pdbx_description
1 polymer ?
#
loop_
_entity_poly.entity_id
_entity_poly.type
_entity_poly.pdbx_seq_one_letter_code
_entity_poly.pdbx_strand_id
1 'polypeptide(L)' 'MELPEDLITLQQAADEEGRRIEHLDGEEQNAQRRVWFNAAAEVHMAVTDWAREQGLNRYDVEKELRQRVRHVPHG' A
#
# COMPACT_ATOMS: atom_id res chain seq x y z
N MET A 1 1.00 -17.10 -0.40
CA MET A 1 2.38 -16.74 0.01
C MET A 1 2.29 -16.07 1.37
N GLU A 2 3.19 -16.34 2.31
CA GLU A 2 3.13 -15.63 3.59
C GLU A 2 3.81 -14.26 3.43
N LEU A 3 2.99 -13.21 3.32
CA LEU A 3 3.47 -11.84 3.24
C LEU A 3 3.81 -11.35 4.65
N PRO A 4 4.92 -10.61 4.82
CA PRO A 4 5.25 -9.98 6.08
C PRO A 4 4.18 -8.98 6.49
N GLU A 5 3.88 -8.92 7.79
CA GLU A 5 2.87 -8.00 8.34
C GLU A 5 3.22 -6.54 8.04
N ASP A 6 4.50 -6.18 8.00
CA ASP A 6 4.96 -4.83 7.67
C ASP A 6 4.48 -4.36 6.29
N LEU A 7 4.49 -5.24 5.27
CA LEU A 7 3.96 -4.90 3.94
C LEU A 7 2.44 -4.71 3.96
N ILE A 8 1.73 -5.50 4.77
CA ILE A 8 0.28 -5.39 4.95
C ILE A 8 -0.07 -4.06 5.62
N THR A 9 0.62 -3.70 6.70
CA THR A 9 0.44 -2.42 7.40
C THR A 9 0.78 -1.22 6.53
N LEU A 10 1.88 -1.27 5.77
CA LEU A 10 2.25 -0.21 4.83
C LEU A 10 1.16 0.00 3.75
N GLN A 11 0.66 -1.09 3.15
CA GLN A 11 -0.42 -0.98 2.15
C GLN A 11 -1.73 -0.48 2.77
N GLN A 12 -2.07 -0.89 3.99
CA GLN A 12 -3.24 -0.38 4.71
C GLN A 12 -3.16 1.12 4.98
N ALA A 13 -2.00 1.60 5.42
CA ALA A 13 -1.75 3.02 5.64
C ALA A 13 -1.87 3.81 4.33
N ALA A 14 -1.25 3.34 3.25
CA ALA A 14 -1.39 3.96 1.93
C ALA A 14 -2.86 3.98 1.46
N ASP A 15 -3.61 2.89 1.65
CA ASP A 15 -5.03 2.85 1.28
C ASP A 15 -5.87 3.81 2.13
N GLU A 16 -5.53 4.00 3.40
CA GLU A 16 -6.19 4.99 4.26
C GLU A 16 -5.93 6.42 3.82
N GLU A 17 -4.67 6.77 3.51
CA GLU A 17 -4.35 8.08 2.96
C GLU A 17 -5.07 8.33 1.63
N GLY A 18 -5.25 7.28 0.83
CA GLY A 18 -6.04 7.31 -0.41
C GLY A 18 -7.52 7.56 -0.17
N ARG A 19 -8.13 6.87 0.80
CA ARG A 19 -9.54 7.08 1.20
C ARG A 19 -9.78 8.50 1.71
N ARG A 20 -8.84 9.09 2.45
CA ARG A 20 -8.95 10.47 2.95
C ARG A 20 -9.07 11.50 1.83
N ILE A 21 -8.50 11.24 0.64
CA ILE A 21 -8.59 12.14 -0.52
C ILE A 21 -10.06 12.33 -0.96
N GLU A 22 -10.90 11.30 -0.84
CA GLU A 22 -12.31 11.34 -1.28
C GLU A 22 -13.13 12.39 -0.52
N HIS A 23 -12.67 12.80 0.66
CA HIS A 23 -13.34 13.76 1.53
C HIS A 23 -12.73 15.16 1.52
N LEU A 24 -11.72 15.41 0.68
CA LEU A 24 -11.01 16.68 0.60
C LEU A 24 -11.20 17.35 -0.76
N ASP A 25 -11.08 18.68 -0.78
CA ASP A 25 -11.11 19.50 -1.99
C ASP A 25 -9.93 20.48 -2.06
N GLY A 26 -9.76 21.09 -3.24
CA GLY A 26 -8.76 22.15 -3.47
C GLY A 26 -7.32 21.80 -3.09
N GLU A 27 -6.69 22.69 -2.33
CA GLU A 27 -5.29 22.55 -1.90
C GLU A 27 -5.09 21.39 -0.90
N GLU A 28 -6.08 21.12 -0.04
CA GLU A 28 -6.02 20.02 0.92
C GLU A 28 -6.03 18.66 0.21
N GLN A 29 -6.86 18.53 -0.84
CA GLN A 29 -6.85 17.34 -1.69
C GLN A 29 -5.49 17.13 -2.37
N ASN A 30 -4.87 18.21 -2.86
CA ASN A 30 -3.57 18.15 -3.51
C ASN A 30 -2.44 17.78 -2.53
N ALA A 31 -2.48 18.33 -1.31
CA ALA A 31 -1.54 17.98 -0.25
C ALA A 31 -1.70 16.50 0.14
N GLN A 32 -2.93 16.04 0.34
CA GLN A 32 -3.23 14.65 0.69
C GLN A 32 -2.82 13.67 -0.44
N ARG A 33 -3.02 14.06 -1.71
CA ARG A 33 -2.52 13.28 -2.85
C ARG A 33 -1.02 13.09 -2.84
N ARG A 34 -0.24 14.09 -2.41
CA ARG A 34 1.22 13.96 -2.28
C ARG A 34 1.60 13.00 -1.17
N VAL A 35 0.90 13.06 -0.03
CA VAL A 35 1.09 12.12 1.09
C VAL A 35 0.79 10.69 0.63
N TRP A 36 -0.37 10.48 0.00
CA TRP A 36 -0.75 9.19 -0.57
C TRP A 36 0.27 8.68 -1.60
N PHE A 37 0.74 9.53 -2.50
CA PHE A 37 1.73 9.15 -3.50
C PHE A 37 3.05 8.69 -2.87
N ASN A 38 3.53 9.38 -1.84
CA ASN A 38 4.73 8.98 -1.12
C ASN A 38 4.55 7.64 -0.39
N ALA A 39 3.40 7.44 0.28
CA ALA A 39 3.08 6.18 0.93
C ALA A 39 2.98 5.02 -0.07
N ALA A 40 2.36 5.25 -1.23
CA ALA A 40 2.28 4.26 -2.30
C ALA A 40 3.66 3.92 -2.89
N ALA A 41 4.56 4.90 -3.00
CA ALA A 41 5.93 4.67 -3.44
C ALA A 41 6.73 3.83 -2.44
N GLU A 42 6.54 4.08 -1.13
CA GLU A 42 7.16 3.28 -0.07
C GLU A 42 6.69 1.82 -0.11
N VAL A 43 5.38 1.59 -0.25
CA VAL A 43 4.83 0.23 -0.46
C VAL A 43 5.47 -0.43 -1.68
N HIS A 44 5.57 0.28 -2.81
CA HIS A 44 6.14 -0.28 -4.03
C HIS A 44 7.61 -0.68 -3.86
N MET A 45 8.42 0.15 -3.18
CA MET A 45 9.82 -0.17 -2.88
C MET A 45 9.91 -1.38 -1.96
N ALA A 46 9.16 -1.40 -0.86
CA ALA A 46 9.18 -2.49 0.10
C ALA A 46 8.75 -3.83 -0.54
N VAL A 47 7.71 -3.82 -1.38
CA VAL A 47 7.27 -5.00 -2.14
C VAL A 47 8.34 -5.44 -3.15
N THR A 48 9.01 -4.50 -3.81
CA THR A 48 10.09 -4.80 -4.77
C THR A 48 11.28 -5.45 -4.08
N ASP A 49 11.72 -4.90 -2.95
CA ASP A 49 12.86 -5.40 -2.19
C ASP A 49 12.56 -6.80 -1.63
N TRP A 50 11.39 -6.97 -1.00
CA TRP A 50 10.97 -8.26 -0.47
C TRP A 50 10.82 -9.31 -1.58
N ALA A 51 10.17 -8.96 -2.71
CA ALA A 51 10.05 -9.88 -3.85
C ALA A 51 11.43 -10.31 -4.37
N ARG A 52 12.38 -9.37 -4.45
CA ARG A 52 13.76 -9.66 -4.86
C ARG A 52 14.46 -10.60 -3.88
N GLU A 53 14.35 -10.36 -2.58
CA GLU A 53 14.96 -11.20 -1.54
C GLU A 53 14.43 -12.63 -1.55
N GLN A 54 13.13 -12.79 -1.80
CA GLN A 54 12.47 -14.09 -1.87
C GLN A 54 12.61 -14.78 -3.25
N GLY A 55 13.19 -14.10 -4.24
CA GLY A 55 13.28 -14.61 -5.62
C GLY A 55 11.91 -14.73 -6.31
N LEU A 56 10.96 -13.89 -5.92
CA LEU A 56 9.58 -13.89 -6.39
C LEU A 56 9.32 -12.79 -7.42
N ASN A 57 8.25 -12.96 -8.21
CA ASN A 57 7.78 -11.92 -9.11
C ASN A 57 7.01 -10.85 -8.32
N ARG A 58 7.50 -9.59 -8.34
CA ARG A 58 6.84 -8.43 -7.72
C ARG A 58 5.34 -8.35 -8.02
N TYR A 59 4.93 -8.65 -9.25
CA TYR A 59 3.52 -8.60 -9.64
C TYR A 59 2.66 -9.57 -8.82
N ASP A 60 3.14 -10.79 -8.59
CA ASP A 60 2.41 -11.79 -7.81
C ASP A 60 2.34 -11.39 -6.33
N VAL A 61 3.43 -10.79 -5.82
CA VAL A 61 3.49 -10.23 -4.45
C VAL A 61 2.49 -9.09 -4.28
N GLU A 62 2.45 -8.11 -5.19
CA GLU A 62 1.48 -7.00 -5.15
C GLU A 62 0.04 -7.51 -5.22
N LYS A 63 -0.21 -8.52 -6.07
CA LYS A 63 -1.54 -9.11 -6.23
C LYS A 63 -2.00 -9.84 -4.96
N GLU A 64 -1.12 -10.59 -4.32
CA GLU A 64 -1.39 -11.25 -3.04
C GLU A 64 -1.61 -10.21 -1.94
N LEU A 65 -0.79 -9.15 -1.91
CA LEU A 65 -0.86 -8.09 -0.92
C LEU A 65 -2.22 -7.38 -0.96
N ARG A 66 -2.69 -7.00 -2.15
CA ARG A 66 -4.03 -6.40 -2.32
C ARG A 66 -5.15 -7.33 -1.89
N GLN A 67 -5.04 -8.64 -2.18
CA GLN A 67 -6.02 -9.61 -1.70
C GLN A 67 -6.00 -9.68 -0.17
N ARG A 68 -4.82 -9.77 0.45
CA ARG A 68 -4.68 -9.87 1.89
C ARG A 68 -5.24 -8.65 2.60
N VAL A 69 -4.90 -7.45 2.15
CA VAL A 69 -5.41 -6.19 2.72
C VAL A 69 -6.93 -6.09 2.60
N ARG A 70 -7.51 -6.52 1.47
CA ARG A 70 -8.96 -6.56 1.28
C ARG A 70 -9.67 -7.58 2.20
N HIS A 71 -8.97 -8.63 2.61
CA HIS A 71 -9.51 -9.71 3.45
C HIS A 71 -9.24 -9.53 4.94
N VAL A 72 -8.40 -8.58 5.37
CA VAL A 72 -8.30 -8.20 6.78
C VAL A 72 -9.59 -7.46 7.13
N PRO A 73 -10.46 -8.01 8.00
CA PRO A 73 -11.61 -7.26 8.49
C PRO A 73 -11.05 -5.99 9.13
N HIS A 74 -11.56 -4.83 8.72
CA HIS A 74 -11.34 -3.59 9.46
C HIS A 74 -11.97 -3.82 10.85
N GLY A 75 -11.14 -4.21 11.83
CA GLY A 75 -11.52 -4.44 13.21
C GLY A 75 -11.64 -3.13 13.97
#